data_AF-A0A9Q1A9K2-F1
#
_entry.id   AF-A0A9Q1A9K2-F1
#
_cell.length_a   1.000
_cell.length_b   1.000
_cell.length_c   1.000
_cell.angle_alpha   90.00
_cell.angle_beta   90.00
_cell.angle_gamma   90.00
#
_symmetry.space_group_name_H-M   'P 1'
#
loop_
_entity.id
_entity.type
_entity.pdbx_description
1 polymer ?
#
loop_
_entity_poly.entity_id
_entity_poly.type
_entity_poly.pdbx_seq_one_letter_code
_entity_poly.pdbx_strand_id
1 'polypeptide(L)'
;MPRGQQQEPPAAAANKSNRKDPPLIQCADLILPWLTPRELANISTTCKTLSQISKSITLRRTLDASRFLENHPIPFLNPNNQHPYAYFLYTPSQLLPSQSPLRQPWGSQLDRDSLGRHRGCEEGGTGWEFLGLEEMGIMTECGPGCGCGLECSNRLSQRGVSVKLNIVRDGKKGWGLFADQMICQGQFICEYAGELLTTEEARKQQQIYDELASGGQFSSALLVVREHLPSGKACLRINIDATRTGNVARFINHSCDGGSGPRACNVFVAALVVLVLCLRKTLKS
;
A
#
# COMPACT_ATOMS: atom_id res chain seq x y z
N MET A 1 82.52 26.35 -20.08
CA MET A 1 81.78 26.88 -18.91
C MET A 1 80.81 27.96 -19.41
N PRO A 2 79.55 28.01 -18.96
CA PRO A 2 78.53 27.05 -19.38
C PRO A 2 77.18 27.68 -19.80
N ARG A 3 76.34 26.78 -20.29
CA ARG A 3 74.92 26.87 -20.66
C ARG A 3 74.04 27.51 -19.57
N GLY A 4 73.16 28.42 -19.97
CA GLY A 4 71.99 28.84 -19.19
C GLY A 4 70.74 28.11 -19.70
N GLN A 5 70.22 27.20 -18.89
CA GLN A 5 68.92 26.56 -19.06
C GLN A 5 67.84 27.52 -18.54
N GLN A 6 66.77 27.72 -19.30
CA GLN A 6 65.46 28.06 -18.71
C GLN A 6 64.42 27.10 -19.28
N GLN A 7 63.82 26.39 -18.34
CA GLN A 7 62.93 25.24 -18.50
C GLN A 7 61.54 25.68 -18.98
N GLU A 8 61.03 24.95 -19.97
CA GLU A 8 59.59 24.86 -20.23
C GLU A 8 58.87 24.26 -19.01
N PRO A 9 57.71 24.78 -18.60
CA PRO A 9 56.91 24.15 -17.55
C PRO A 9 56.31 22.84 -18.07
N PRO A 10 56.30 21.76 -17.27
CA PRO A 10 55.83 20.46 -17.69
C PRO A 10 54.31 20.45 -17.86
N ALA A 11 53.86 19.85 -18.96
CA ALA A 11 52.48 19.46 -19.20
C ALA A 11 52.00 18.54 -18.07
N ALA A 12 51.18 19.08 -17.16
CA ALA A 12 50.48 18.28 -16.17
C ALA A 12 49.39 17.47 -16.89
N ALA A 13 49.70 16.19 -17.08
CA ALA A 13 48.84 15.18 -17.65
C ALA A 13 47.46 15.15 -16.96
N ALA A 14 46.43 15.15 -17.79
CA ALA A 14 45.10 14.74 -17.44
C ALA A 14 45.10 13.31 -16.87
N ASN A 15 44.47 13.11 -15.71
CA ASN A 15 43.67 11.91 -15.48
C ASN A 15 42.70 12.12 -14.31
N LYS A 16 41.69 12.99 -14.49
CA LYS A 16 40.43 12.79 -13.77
C LYS A 16 39.90 11.46 -14.30
N SER A 17 40.11 10.39 -13.56
CA SER A 17 39.63 9.07 -13.93
C SER A 17 38.13 9.16 -14.18
N ASN A 18 37.76 9.18 -15.45
CA ASN A 18 36.40 8.97 -15.93
C ASN A 18 36.08 7.49 -15.69
N ARG A 19 36.07 7.07 -14.42
CA ARG A 19 35.53 5.77 -14.04
C ARG A 19 34.03 5.92 -14.26
N LYS A 20 33.58 5.55 -15.45
CA LYS A 20 32.16 5.26 -15.68
C LYS A 20 31.77 4.34 -14.54
N ASP A 21 30.85 4.79 -13.69
CA ASP A 21 30.35 3.96 -12.60
C ASP A 21 29.93 2.61 -13.20
N PRO A 22 30.14 1.49 -12.47
CA PRO A 22 29.68 0.18 -12.90
C PRO A 22 28.25 0.25 -13.45
N PRO A 23 27.91 -0.49 -14.53
CA PRO A 23 26.58 -0.42 -15.15
C PRO A 23 25.42 -0.58 -14.15
N LEU A 24 25.63 -1.36 -13.10
CA LEU A 24 24.68 -1.58 -12.02
C LEU A 24 24.38 -0.32 -11.20
N ILE A 25 25.35 0.59 -11.02
CA ILE A 25 25.15 1.88 -10.35
C ILE A 25 24.38 2.84 -11.27
N GLN A 26 24.61 2.78 -12.58
CA GLN A 26 23.90 3.63 -13.55
C GLN A 26 22.40 3.29 -13.63
N CYS A 27 22.04 2.01 -13.46
CA CYS A 27 20.64 1.55 -13.46
C CYS A 27 20.06 1.32 -12.06
N ALA A 28 20.79 1.65 -10.99
CA ALA A 28 20.40 1.34 -9.62
C ALA A 28 19.04 1.95 -9.26
N ASP A 29 18.77 3.19 -9.68
CA ASP A 29 17.50 3.86 -9.39
C ASP A 29 16.29 3.24 -10.11
N LEU A 30 16.52 2.44 -11.16
CA LEU A 30 15.48 1.71 -11.89
C LEU A 30 15.24 0.32 -11.31
N ILE A 31 16.30 -0.36 -10.85
CA ILE A 31 16.25 -1.76 -10.42
C ILE A 31 15.96 -1.88 -8.93
N LEU A 32 16.69 -1.12 -8.10
CA LEU A 32 16.64 -1.28 -6.65
C LEU A 32 15.25 -1.03 -6.02
N PRO A 33 14.37 -0.15 -6.56
CA PRO A 33 13.01 -0.01 -6.03
C PRO A 33 12.16 -1.29 -6.06
N TRP A 34 12.47 -2.25 -6.94
CA TRP A 34 11.76 -3.53 -7.10
C TRP A 34 12.19 -4.62 -6.11
N LEU A 35 13.25 -4.36 -5.34
CA LEU A 35 13.83 -5.33 -4.44
C LEU A 35 13.06 -5.42 -3.13
N THR A 36 12.96 -6.63 -2.58
CA THR A 36 12.46 -6.86 -1.23
C THR A 36 13.36 -6.16 -0.19
N PRO A 37 12.87 -5.91 1.03
CA PRO A 37 13.70 -5.30 2.08
C PRO A 37 14.99 -6.09 2.36
N ARG A 38 14.91 -7.43 2.30
CA ARG A 38 16.06 -8.31 2.50
C ARG A 38 17.09 -8.19 1.39
N GLU A 39 16.66 -8.20 0.13
CA GLU A 39 17.53 -8.00 -1.03
C GLU A 39 18.19 -6.61 -0.99
N LEU A 40 17.41 -5.57 -0.68
CA LEU A 40 17.92 -4.21 -0.57
C LEU A 40 18.96 -4.07 0.56
N ALA A 41 18.70 -4.69 1.71
CA ALA A 41 19.65 -4.74 2.83
C ALA A 41 20.97 -5.41 2.43
N ASN A 42 20.90 -6.55 1.72
CA ASN A 42 22.09 -7.25 1.22
C ASN A 42 22.89 -6.39 0.23
N ILE A 43 22.22 -5.66 -0.66
CA ILE A 43 22.90 -4.77 -1.62
C ILE A 43 23.54 -3.58 -0.90
N SER A 44 22.92 -3.06 0.15
CA SER A 44 23.41 -1.89 0.88
C SER A 44 24.78 -2.09 1.54
N THR A 45 25.21 -3.34 1.75
CA THR A 45 26.51 -3.68 2.37
C THR A 45 27.66 -3.72 1.37
N THR A 46 27.36 -3.73 0.06
CA THR A 46 28.37 -3.94 -0.98
C THR A 46 29.27 -2.73 -1.22
N CYS A 47 28.72 -1.51 -1.26
CA CYS A 47 29.50 -0.28 -1.42
C CYS A 47 28.77 0.96 -0.88
N LYS A 48 29.52 2.05 -0.70
CA LYS A 48 28.97 3.33 -0.18
C LYS A 48 27.85 3.88 -1.05
N THR A 49 27.99 3.85 -2.38
CA THR A 49 26.98 4.36 -3.32
C THR A 49 25.66 3.60 -3.18
N LEU A 50 25.71 2.27 -3.23
CA LEU A 50 24.53 1.42 -3.10
C LEU A 50 23.90 1.51 -1.69
N SER A 51 24.71 1.72 -0.66
CA SER A 51 24.23 2.04 0.68
C SER A 51 23.40 3.33 0.71
N GLN A 52 23.86 4.40 0.05
CA GLN A 52 23.12 5.67 -0.02
C GLN A 52 21.82 5.54 -0.83
N ILE A 53 21.84 4.83 -1.96
CA ILE A 53 20.63 4.60 -2.76
C ILE A 53 19.62 3.77 -1.96
N SER A 54 20.08 2.74 -1.24
CA SER A 54 19.24 1.90 -0.37
C SER A 54 18.58 2.71 0.75
N LYS A 55 19.31 3.66 1.35
CA LYS A 55 18.76 4.60 2.34
C LYS A 55 17.70 5.51 1.73
N SER A 56 17.96 6.05 0.54
CA SER A 56 16.98 6.88 -0.20
C SER A 56 15.70 6.11 -0.52
N ILE A 57 15.82 4.87 -0.99
CA ILE A 57 14.67 3.98 -1.22
C ILE A 57 13.93 3.70 0.08
N THR A 58 14.64 3.37 1.15
CA THR A 58 14.03 3.11 2.46
C THR A 58 13.26 4.33 2.97
N LEU A 59 13.81 5.53 2.81
CA LEU A 59 13.13 6.78 3.15
C LEU A 59 11.85 6.96 2.33
N ARG A 60 11.89 6.76 1.00
CA ARG A 60 10.70 6.80 0.15
C ARG A 60 9.63 5.80 0.60
N ARG A 61 10.05 4.59 1.00
CA ARG A 61 9.14 3.55 1.53
C ARG A 61 8.45 3.98 2.81
N THR A 62 9.16 4.67 3.69
CA THR A 62 8.61 5.21 4.93
C THR A 62 7.70 6.41 4.70
N LEU A 63 7.98 7.25 3.69
CA LEU A 63 7.18 8.46 3.43
C LEU A 63 5.82 8.18 2.79
N ASP A 64 5.67 7.07 2.05
CA ASP A 64 4.40 6.74 1.44
C ASP A 64 4.20 5.23 1.22
N ALA A 65 3.33 4.63 2.02
CA ALA A 65 2.89 3.24 1.91
C ALA A 65 2.11 2.96 0.63
N SER A 66 1.45 3.97 0.07
CA SER A 66 0.60 3.82 -1.11
C SER A 66 1.37 3.78 -2.42
N ARG A 67 2.68 4.09 -2.40
CA ARG A 67 3.52 4.13 -3.60
C ARG A 67 2.99 5.12 -4.65
N PHE A 68 2.39 6.22 -4.21
CA PHE A 68 1.68 7.23 -5.02
C PHE A 68 0.42 6.74 -5.74
N LEU A 69 -0.15 5.60 -5.32
CA LEU A 69 -1.41 5.08 -5.87
C LEU A 69 -2.65 5.68 -5.21
N GLU A 70 -2.47 6.48 -4.16
CA GLU A 70 -3.54 7.21 -3.47
C GLU A 70 -3.40 8.73 -3.63
N ASN A 71 -4.48 9.45 -3.37
CA ASN A 71 -4.52 10.91 -3.51
C ASN A 71 -3.57 11.65 -2.56
N HIS A 72 -3.29 11.05 -1.39
CA HIS A 72 -2.42 11.60 -0.38
C HIS A 72 -1.40 10.54 0.03
N PRO A 73 -0.13 10.92 0.26
CA PRO A 73 0.86 9.99 0.78
C PRO A 73 0.45 9.49 2.17
N ILE A 74 0.71 8.22 2.44
CA ILE A 74 0.34 7.57 3.71
C ILE A 74 1.62 7.11 4.41
N PRO A 75 2.22 7.95 5.27
CA PRO A 75 3.53 7.65 5.84
C PRO A 75 3.49 6.60 6.94
N PHE A 76 4.59 5.87 7.07
CA PHE A 76 4.89 5.06 8.23
C PHE A 76 5.57 5.90 9.32
N LEU A 77 5.04 5.85 10.54
CA LEU A 77 5.57 6.53 11.70
C LEU A 77 6.05 5.49 12.72
N ASN A 78 7.38 5.37 12.87
CA ASN A 78 7.99 4.51 13.88
C ASN A 78 9.06 5.28 14.68
N PRO A 79 8.80 5.67 15.93
CA PRO A 79 9.75 6.41 16.76
C PRO A 79 11.10 5.71 16.96
N ASN A 80 11.12 4.38 16.94
CA ASN A 80 12.31 3.59 17.29
C ASN A 80 13.19 3.25 16.08
N ASN A 81 12.74 3.53 14.85
CA ASN A 81 13.45 3.30 13.57
C ASN A 81 14.02 1.88 13.29
N GLN A 82 13.89 0.91 14.18
CA GLN A 82 14.38 -0.47 13.98
C GLN A 82 13.65 -1.19 12.84
N HIS A 83 12.37 -0.86 12.62
CA HIS A 83 11.54 -1.36 11.54
C HIS A 83 10.84 -0.16 10.87
N PRO A 84 11.48 0.51 9.92
CA PRO A 84 11.03 1.83 9.44
C PRO A 84 9.72 1.79 8.64
N TYR A 85 9.31 0.61 8.14
CA TYR A 85 8.05 0.37 7.45
C TYR A 85 7.66 -1.11 7.50
N ALA A 86 6.40 -1.42 7.19
CA ALA A 86 5.94 -2.78 6.91
C ALA A 86 5.95 -3.02 5.39
N TYR A 87 6.60 -4.08 4.92
CA TYR A 87 6.63 -4.40 3.50
C TYR A 87 5.42 -5.23 3.08
N PHE A 88 4.72 -4.79 2.04
CA PHE A 88 3.62 -5.47 1.36
C PHE A 88 3.49 -4.88 -0.06
N LEU A 89 2.71 -5.53 -0.93
CA LEU A 89 2.38 -5.01 -2.25
C LEU A 89 1.09 -4.18 -2.16
N TYR A 90 1.10 -2.99 -2.75
CA TYR A 90 -0.02 -2.06 -2.66
C TYR A 90 -0.97 -2.23 -3.84
N THR A 91 -2.26 -2.39 -3.56
CA THR A 91 -3.34 -2.28 -4.55
C THR A 91 -4.44 -1.37 -4.01
N PRO A 92 -4.92 -0.36 -4.74
CA PRO A 92 -6.00 0.52 -4.27
C PRO A 92 -7.38 -0.16 -4.29
N SER A 93 -7.53 -1.27 -5.02
CA SER A 93 -8.81 -1.96 -5.26
C SER A 93 -8.66 -3.48 -5.18
N GLN A 94 -9.79 -4.20 -5.12
CA GLN A 94 -9.81 -5.67 -5.07
C GLN A 94 -9.10 -6.30 -6.26
N LEU A 95 -8.45 -7.43 -6.01
CA LEU A 95 -7.80 -8.25 -7.03
C LEU A 95 -8.36 -9.67 -7.00
N LEU A 96 -8.39 -10.32 -8.16
CA LEU A 96 -8.45 -11.77 -8.21
C LEU A 96 -7.06 -12.37 -7.91
N PRO A 97 -6.96 -13.58 -7.34
CA PRO A 97 -5.66 -14.19 -7.02
C PRO A 97 -4.70 -14.30 -8.21
N SER A 98 -5.24 -14.47 -9.42
CA SER A 98 -4.46 -14.51 -10.67
C SER A 98 -3.86 -13.17 -11.08
N GLN A 99 -4.35 -12.05 -10.53
CA GLN A 99 -3.95 -10.69 -10.86
C GLN A 99 -2.92 -10.11 -9.89
N SER A 100 -2.62 -10.84 -8.80
CA SER A 100 -1.69 -10.36 -7.79
C SER A 100 -0.26 -10.23 -8.33
N PRO A 101 0.36 -9.05 -8.22
CA PRO A 101 1.73 -8.87 -8.64
C PRO A 101 2.67 -9.71 -7.75
N LEU A 102 3.74 -10.23 -8.34
CA LEU A 102 4.83 -10.84 -7.57
C LEU A 102 5.79 -9.80 -7.01
N ARG A 103 5.95 -8.68 -7.72
CA ARG A 103 6.81 -7.55 -7.37
C ARG A 103 6.16 -6.25 -7.84
N GLN A 104 6.50 -5.18 -7.16
CA GLN A 104 6.03 -3.84 -7.47
C GLN A 104 7.13 -2.84 -7.10
N PRO A 105 7.43 -1.83 -7.93
CA PRO A 105 8.41 -0.81 -7.60
C PRO A 105 7.86 0.11 -6.51
N TRP A 106 8.75 0.77 -5.78
CA TRP A 106 8.37 1.80 -4.83
C TRP A 106 8.77 3.18 -5.35
N GLY A 107 7.78 3.91 -5.86
CA GLY A 107 7.87 5.33 -6.21
C GLY A 107 8.99 5.69 -7.18
N SER A 108 8.82 5.40 -8.48
CA SER A 108 9.54 6.16 -9.49
C SER A 108 8.76 7.45 -9.81
N GLN A 109 9.44 8.60 -9.95
CA GLN A 109 8.81 9.86 -10.41
C GLN A 109 8.14 9.72 -11.78
N LEU A 110 8.48 8.68 -12.53
CA LEU A 110 7.95 8.37 -13.85
C LEU A 110 6.56 7.72 -13.79
N ASP A 111 6.11 7.23 -12.64
CA ASP A 111 4.90 6.40 -12.56
C ASP A 111 3.58 7.18 -12.48
N ARG A 112 3.57 8.48 -12.20
CA ARG A 112 2.30 9.24 -12.27
C ARG A 112 1.75 9.29 -13.70
N ASP A 113 2.65 9.28 -14.69
CA ASP A 113 2.31 9.30 -16.12
C ASP A 113 2.49 7.92 -16.79
N SER A 114 3.36 7.04 -16.29
CA SER A 114 3.59 5.68 -16.86
C SER A 114 2.59 4.62 -16.38
N LEU A 115 2.02 4.78 -15.18
CA LEU A 115 0.76 4.13 -14.77
C LEU A 115 -0.46 5.04 -15.07
N GLY A 116 -0.24 6.11 -15.85
CA GLY A 116 -1.28 6.98 -16.35
C GLY A 116 -2.28 6.16 -17.15
N ARG A 117 -3.50 6.03 -16.62
CA ARG A 117 -4.61 5.27 -17.21
C ARG A 117 -4.15 3.86 -17.62
N HIS A 118 -4.53 2.86 -16.83
CA HIS A 118 -4.98 1.61 -17.45
C HIS A 118 -6.12 1.97 -18.42
N ARG A 119 -5.77 2.36 -19.64
CA ARG A 119 -6.63 2.52 -20.80
C ARG A 119 -6.74 1.14 -21.45
N GLY A 120 -7.15 0.20 -20.62
CA GLY A 120 -7.29 -1.22 -20.91
C GLY A 120 -8.40 -1.78 -20.03
N CYS A 121 -9.56 -1.10 -20.02
CA CYS A 121 -10.80 -1.84 -19.96
C CYS A 121 -10.92 -2.53 -21.33
N GLU A 122 -10.18 -3.62 -21.53
CA GLU A 122 -10.79 -4.72 -22.26
C GLU A 122 -12.02 -5.11 -21.45
N GLU A 123 -13.13 -5.37 -22.14
CA GLU A 123 -14.48 -5.58 -21.64
C GLU A 123 -14.57 -6.59 -20.49
N GLY A 124 -14.09 -6.19 -19.32
CA GLY A 124 -14.17 -6.90 -18.07
C GLY A 124 -15.24 -6.19 -17.27
N GLY A 125 -16.43 -6.79 -17.26
CA GLY A 125 -17.48 -6.41 -16.34
C GLY A 125 -16.88 -6.12 -14.97
N THR A 126 -17.33 -5.03 -14.35
CA THR A 126 -17.05 -4.81 -12.93
C THR A 126 -17.35 -6.12 -12.22
N GLY A 127 -16.46 -6.65 -11.37
CA GLY A 127 -16.60 -7.99 -10.74
C GLY A 127 -17.93 -8.25 -10.01
N TRP A 128 -18.79 -7.24 -9.92
CA TRP A 128 -20.22 -7.28 -9.56
C TRP A 128 -21.08 -8.19 -10.45
N GLU A 129 -20.79 -8.33 -11.75
CA GLU A 129 -21.52 -9.26 -12.64
C GLU A 129 -21.31 -10.74 -12.22
N PHE A 130 -20.18 -11.06 -11.59
CA PHE A 130 -19.91 -12.39 -11.07
C PHE A 130 -20.70 -12.72 -9.77
N LEU A 131 -21.22 -11.71 -9.08
CA LEU A 131 -21.87 -11.89 -7.77
C LEU A 131 -23.41 -11.82 -7.79
N GLY A 132 -24.03 -11.57 -8.95
CA GLY A 132 -25.51 -11.62 -9.08
C GLY A 132 -26.26 -10.69 -8.11
N LEU A 133 -25.71 -9.51 -7.86
CA LEU A 133 -26.10 -8.60 -6.76
C LEU A 133 -27.26 -7.64 -7.11
N GLU A 134 -27.81 -7.69 -8.33
CA GLU A 134 -28.90 -6.79 -8.76
C GLU A 134 -30.22 -7.02 -8.01
N GLU A 135 -30.49 -8.22 -7.50
CA GLU A 135 -31.71 -8.52 -6.72
C GLU A 135 -31.60 -8.19 -5.21
N MET A 136 -30.45 -7.73 -4.73
CA MET A 136 -30.15 -7.71 -3.27
C MET A 136 -30.26 -6.33 -2.59
N GLY A 137 -30.79 -5.30 -3.26
CA GLY A 137 -30.97 -3.96 -2.65
C GLY A 137 -29.66 -3.26 -2.29
N ILE A 138 -28.58 -3.66 -2.97
CA ILE A 138 -27.22 -3.20 -2.77
C ILE A 138 -27.07 -1.84 -3.45
N MET A 139 -26.54 -0.85 -2.72
CA MET A 139 -26.22 0.45 -3.29
C MET A 139 -25.13 0.28 -4.35
N THR A 140 -25.54 0.30 -5.63
CA THR A 140 -24.62 0.23 -6.76
C THR A 140 -24.04 1.61 -7.02
N GLU A 141 -22.70 1.70 -6.98
CA GLU A 141 -22.03 2.93 -7.40
C GLU A 141 -22.22 3.15 -8.90
N CYS A 142 -22.16 4.41 -9.32
CA CYS A 142 -22.17 4.75 -10.73
C CYS A 142 -20.94 4.16 -11.42
N GLY A 143 -21.14 3.30 -12.42
CA GLY A 143 -20.07 2.72 -13.22
C GLY A 143 -19.57 3.64 -14.34
N PRO A 144 -18.58 3.20 -15.13
CA PRO A 144 -18.08 3.96 -16.28
C PRO A 144 -19.14 4.30 -17.33
N GLY A 145 -20.19 3.47 -17.46
CA GLY A 145 -21.32 3.71 -18.37
C GLY A 145 -22.32 4.77 -17.91
N CYS A 146 -22.19 5.29 -16.67
CA CYS A 146 -23.04 6.39 -16.20
C CYS A 146 -22.63 7.71 -16.86
N GLY A 147 -23.59 8.46 -17.41
CA GLY A 147 -23.36 9.81 -17.95
C GLY A 147 -22.99 10.87 -16.89
N CYS A 148 -22.98 10.48 -15.62
CA CYS A 148 -22.56 11.31 -14.51
C CYS A 148 -21.02 11.46 -14.44
N GLY A 149 -20.55 12.69 -14.20
CA GLY A 149 -19.12 12.99 -14.08
C GLY A 149 -18.44 12.37 -12.86
N LEU A 150 -17.13 12.57 -12.76
CA LEU A 150 -16.30 12.04 -11.65
C LEU A 150 -16.71 12.58 -10.27
N GLU A 151 -17.28 13.79 -10.24
CA GLU A 151 -17.79 14.44 -9.02
C GLU A 151 -19.12 13.85 -8.51
N CYS A 152 -19.69 12.85 -9.18
CA CYS A 152 -20.90 12.17 -8.73
C CYS A 152 -20.76 11.62 -7.29
N SER A 153 -21.68 11.99 -6.40
CA SER A 153 -21.72 11.52 -5.00
C SER A 153 -21.88 10.01 -4.87
N ASN A 154 -22.32 9.32 -5.93
CA ASN A 154 -22.46 7.87 -5.99
C ASN A 154 -21.20 7.18 -6.58
N ARG A 155 -20.04 7.83 -6.54
CA ARG A 155 -18.71 7.27 -6.90
C ARG A 155 -17.76 7.47 -5.72
N LEU A 156 -17.94 6.73 -4.63
CA LEU A 156 -17.20 6.93 -3.38
C LEU A 156 -15.91 6.11 -3.35
N SER A 157 -16.04 4.79 -3.43
CA SER A 157 -14.92 3.83 -3.38
C SER A 157 -13.99 3.96 -4.59
N GLN A 158 -14.53 4.32 -5.76
CA GLN A 158 -13.76 4.61 -6.97
C GLN A 158 -12.76 5.76 -6.84
N ARG A 159 -12.88 6.62 -5.80
CA ARG A 159 -11.96 7.74 -5.55
C ARG A 159 -10.76 7.36 -4.69
N GLY A 160 -10.67 6.10 -4.24
CA GLY A 160 -9.61 5.63 -3.36
C GLY A 160 -9.74 6.18 -1.94
N VAL A 161 -8.61 6.36 -1.26
CA VAL A 161 -8.56 6.90 0.09
C VAL A 161 -9.02 8.36 0.12
N SER A 162 -10.04 8.65 0.92
CA SER A 162 -10.71 9.96 0.97
C SER A 162 -10.29 10.85 2.14
N VAL A 163 -9.47 10.33 3.06
CA VAL A 163 -8.97 11.05 4.25
C VAL A 163 -7.46 10.88 4.39
N LYS A 164 -6.79 11.83 5.03
CA LYS A 164 -5.37 11.70 5.37
C LYS A 164 -5.18 10.67 6.48
N LEU A 165 -4.25 9.74 6.25
CA LEU A 165 -3.97 8.59 7.12
C LEU A 165 -2.48 8.49 7.39
N ASN A 166 -2.13 7.93 8.54
CA ASN A 166 -0.78 7.57 8.96
C ASN A 166 -0.75 6.11 9.46
N ILE A 167 0.30 5.36 9.14
CA ILE A 167 0.51 4.02 9.69
C ILE A 167 1.53 4.12 10.83
N VAL A 168 1.10 3.90 12.07
CA VAL A 168 1.91 4.11 13.26
C VAL A 168 2.31 2.78 13.89
N ARG A 169 3.57 2.64 14.28
CA ARG A 169 4.04 1.49 15.06
C ARG A 169 3.64 1.67 16.53
N ASP A 170 2.72 0.83 16.99
CA ASP A 170 2.39 0.65 18.40
C ASP A 170 3.33 -0.37 19.06
N GLY A 171 3.69 -0.12 20.31
CA GLY A 171 4.62 -0.96 21.07
C GLY A 171 4.06 -2.35 21.42
N LYS A 172 2.73 -2.52 21.44
CA LYS A 172 2.07 -3.78 21.82
C LYS A 172 1.35 -4.44 20.65
N LYS A 173 0.66 -3.65 19.82
CA LYS A 173 -0.23 -4.12 18.75
C LYS A 173 0.43 -4.20 17.37
N GLY A 174 1.70 -3.83 17.25
CA GLY A 174 2.38 -3.79 15.95
C GLY A 174 2.01 -2.55 15.16
N TRP A 175 1.75 -2.67 13.86
CA TRP A 175 1.39 -1.51 13.02
C TRP A 175 -0.11 -1.24 13.08
N GLY A 176 -0.50 0.03 13.19
CA GLY A 176 -1.90 0.46 13.20
C GLY A 176 -2.16 1.64 12.26
N LEU A 177 -3.35 1.70 11.67
CA LEU A 177 -3.81 2.82 10.85
C LEU A 177 -4.49 3.89 11.71
N PHE A 178 -4.11 5.15 11.52
CA PHE A 178 -4.64 6.29 12.24
C PHE A 178 -5.01 7.44 11.29
N ALA A 179 -6.04 8.19 11.63
CA ALA A 179 -6.40 9.40 10.90
C ALA A 179 -5.43 10.55 11.23
N ASP A 180 -5.04 11.31 10.21
CA ASP A 180 -4.28 12.56 10.33
C ASP A 180 -5.16 13.81 10.19
N GLN A 181 -6.48 13.60 10.24
CA GLN A 181 -7.47 14.66 10.14
C GLN A 181 -8.72 14.28 10.93
N MET A 182 -9.60 15.26 11.13
CA MET A 182 -10.94 15.01 11.63
C MET A 182 -11.75 14.23 10.61
N ILE A 183 -12.47 13.21 11.08
CA ILE A 183 -13.37 12.39 10.26
C ILE A 183 -14.78 12.50 10.83
N CYS A 184 -15.72 12.90 9.99
CA CYS A 184 -17.13 12.96 10.35
C CYS A 184 -17.71 11.56 10.50
N GLN A 185 -18.67 11.39 11.41
CA GLN A 185 -19.41 10.13 11.53
C GLN A 185 -20.08 9.81 10.19
N GLY A 186 -19.95 8.56 9.72
CA GLY A 186 -20.48 8.12 8.43
C GLY A 186 -19.68 8.57 7.22
N GLN A 187 -18.57 9.30 7.41
CA GLN A 187 -17.68 9.63 6.31
C GLN A 187 -16.94 8.38 5.82
N PHE A 188 -16.91 8.22 4.51
CA PHE A 188 -16.06 7.23 3.84
C PHE A 188 -14.58 7.47 4.17
N ILE A 189 -13.82 6.39 4.32
CA ILE A 189 -12.36 6.46 4.56
C ILE A 189 -11.65 5.79 3.38
N CYS A 190 -11.82 4.47 3.25
CA CYS A 190 -11.23 3.65 2.21
C CYS A 190 -11.98 2.31 2.10
N GLU A 191 -11.76 1.59 1.00
CA GLU A 191 -12.12 0.18 0.86
C GLU A 191 -11.11 -0.71 1.63
N TYR A 192 -11.47 -1.92 2.05
CA TYR A 192 -10.48 -2.95 2.42
C TYR A 192 -10.12 -3.79 1.20
N ALA A 193 -9.05 -3.41 0.51
CA ALA A 193 -8.62 -4.03 -0.74
C ALA A 193 -7.60 -5.14 -0.50
N GLY A 194 -7.77 -6.26 -1.21
CA GLY A 194 -6.85 -7.39 -1.24
C GLY A 194 -7.26 -8.42 -2.28
N GLU A 195 -6.82 -9.65 -2.10
CA GLU A 195 -7.18 -10.77 -2.97
C GLU A 195 -8.55 -11.34 -2.56
N LEU A 196 -9.49 -11.40 -3.51
CA LEU A 196 -10.78 -12.06 -3.29
C LEU A 196 -10.59 -13.57 -3.34
N LEU A 197 -10.93 -14.25 -2.24
CA LEU A 197 -10.77 -15.69 -2.10
C LEU A 197 -12.12 -16.40 -2.04
N THR A 198 -12.16 -17.58 -2.66
CA THR A 198 -13.21 -18.57 -2.39
C THR A 198 -13.17 -19.00 -0.92
N THR A 199 -14.26 -19.60 -0.45
CA THR A 199 -14.33 -20.05 0.96
C THR A 199 -13.32 -21.15 1.24
N GLU A 200 -13.06 -22.02 0.26
CA GLU A 200 -12.07 -23.09 0.32
C GLU A 200 -10.65 -22.53 0.41
N GLU A 201 -10.30 -21.56 -0.45
CA GLU A 201 -8.99 -20.90 -0.43
C GLU A 201 -8.75 -20.15 0.88
N ALA A 202 -9.74 -19.37 1.35
CA ALA A 202 -9.64 -18.64 2.60
C ALA A 202 -9.39 -19.57 3.80
N ARG A 203 -10.07 -20.73 3.85
CA ARG A 203 -9.83 -21.74 4.90
C ARG A 203 -8.42 -22.31 4.85
N LYS A 204 -7.91 -22.63 3.65
CA LYS A 204 -6.54 -23.14 3.48
C LYS A 204 -5.52 -22.09 3.92
N GLN A 205 -5.69 -20.83 3.52
CA GLN A 205 -4.79 -19.74 3.93
C GLN A 205 -4.83 -19.53 5.45
N GLN A 206 -6.00 -19.56 6.07
CA GLN A 206 -6.12 -19.43 7.52
C GLN A 206 -5.31 -20.49 8.26
N GLN A 207 -5.37 -21.76 7.83
CA GLN A 207 -4.59 -22.84 8.45
C GLN A 207 -3.08 -22.57 8.38
N ILE A 208 -2.58 -22.16 7.21
CA ILE A 208 -1.17 -21.79 7.02
C ILE A 208 -0.80 -20.61 7.94
N TYR A 209 -1.68 -19.61 8.04
CA TYR A 209 -1.45 -18.43 8.85
C TYR A 209 -1.45 -18.74 10.35
N ASP A 210 -2.29 -19.65 10.83
CA ASP A 210 -2.32 -20.09 12.22
C ASP A 210 -1.02 -20.84 12.60
N GLU A 211 -0.51 -21.67 11.68
CA GLU A 211 0.79 -22.34 11.85
C GLU A 211 1.95 -21.33 11.89
N LEU A 212 1.96 -20.33 11.00
CA LEU A 212 2.98 -19.28 10.99
C LEU A 212 2.89 -18.35 12.23
N ALA A 213 1.67 -18.05 12.68
CA ALA A 213 1.43 -17.20 13.85
C ALA A 213 1.89 -17.86 15.16
N SER A 214 1.94 -19.20 15.21
CA SER A 214 2.44 -19.95 16.36
C SER A 214 3.91 -19.63 16.69
N GLY A 215 4.67 -19.08 15.74
CA GLY A 215 6.02 -18.55 15.95
C GLY A 215 6.10 -17.10 16.49
N GLY A 216 4.95 -16.46 16.73
CA GLY A 216 4.84 -15.13 17.37
C GLY A 216 5.26 -13.92 16.51
N GLN A 217 5.63 -14.12 15.24
CA GLN A 217 6.13 -13.04 14.36
C GLN A 217 5.29 -12.82 13.10
N PHE A 218 4.14 -13.48 12.98
CA PHE A 218 3.28 -13.40 11.81
C PHE A 218 1.90 -12.84 12.18
N SER A 219 1.41 -11.90 11.38
CA SER A 219 0.06 -11.35 11.51
C SER A 219 -0.56 -11.34 10.11
N SER A 220 -1.61 -12.14 9.94
CA SER A 220 -2.39 -12.16 8.69
C SER A 220 -3.29 -10.93 8.61
N ALA A 221 -3.66 -10.58 7.39
CA ALA A 221 -4.67 -9.57 7.09
C ALA A 221 -5.81 -10.18 6.27
N LEU A 222 -6.19 -11.41 6.61
CA LEU A 222 -7.33 -12.10 6.04
C LEU A 222 -8.62 -11.62 6.73
N LEU A 223 -9.51 -11.03 5.96
CA LEU A 223 -10.82 -10.55 6.40
C LEU A 223 -11.92 -11.46 5.88
N VAL A 224 -12.76 -11.96 6.78
CA VAL A 224 -13.96 -12.73 6.43
C VAL A 224 -15.19 -11.93 6.85
N VAL A 225 -15.95 -11.46 5.88
CA VAL A 225 -17.21 -10.74 6.10
C VAL A 225 -18.36 -11.71 5.90
N ARG A 226 -19.30 -11.70 6.84
CA ARG A 226 -20.57 -12.43 6.74
C ARG A 226 -21.71 -11.46 7.02
N GLU A 227 -22.58 -11.31 6.05
CA GLU A 227 -23.76 -10.44 6.17
C GLU A 227 -25.01 -11.25 5.87
N HIS A 228 -26.00 -11.18 6.75
CA HIS A 228 -27.30 -11.78 6.47
C HIS A 228 -28.08 -10.81 5.59
N LEU A 229 -28.61 -11.30 4.47
CA LEU A 229 -29.44 -10.48 3.61
C LEU A 229 -30.71 -10.06 4.36
N PRO A 230 -31.31 -8.90 4.03
CA PRO A 230 -32.54 -8.42 4.66
C PRO A 230 -33.70 -9.43 4.61
N SER A 231 -33.70 -10.30 3.60
CA SER A 231 -34.69 -11.38 3.46
C SER A 231 -34.54 -12.49 4.51
N GLY A 232 -33.42 -12.55 5.23
CA GLY A 232 -33.07 -13.60 6.20
C GLY A 232 -32.79 -14.98 5.59
N LYS A 233 -32.93 -15.12 4.26
CA LYS A 233 -32.87 -16.41 3.55
C LYS A 233 -31.49 -16.78 3.02
N ALA A 234 -30.56 -15.82 2.97
CA ALA A 234 -29.20 -16.07 2.53
C ALA A 234 -28.21 -15.20 3.32
N CYS A 235 -26.96 -15.68 3.36
CA CYS A 235 -25.85 -15.00 3.98
C CYS A 235 -24.78 -14.75 2.92
N LEU A 236 -24.50 -13.48 2.64
CA LEU A 236 -23.38 -13.08 1.81
C LEU A 236 -22.09 -13.34 2.60
N ARG A 237 -21.16 -14.07 1.98
CA ARG A 237 -19.82 -14.30 2.54
C ARG A 237 -18.77 -13.81 1.55
N ILE A 238 -17.91 -12.92 2.02
CA ILE A 238 -16.78 -12.38 1.26
C ILE A 238 -15.51 -12.68 2.06
N ASN A 239 -14.50 -13.23 1.39
CA ASN A 239 -13.18 -13.45 1.98
C ASN A 239 -12.15 -12.61 1.20
N ILE A 240 -11.42 -11.74 1.89
CA ILE A 240 -10.43 -10.82 1.30
C ILE A 240 -9.11 -11.03 2.01
N ASP A 241 -8.06 -11.42 1.29
CA ASP A 241 -6.71 -11.56 1.84
C ASP A 241 -5.83 -10.37 1.47
N ALA A 242 -5.53 -9.52 2.44
CA ALA A 242 -4.62 -8.38 2.29
C ALA A 242 -3.21 -8.68 2.84
N THR A 243 -2.88 -9.95 3.13
CA THR A 243 -1.64 -10.32 3.82
C THR A 243 -0.42 -9.99 2.98
N ARG A 244 -0.43 -10.33 1.68
CA ARG A 244 0.68 -10.07 0.74
C ARG A 244 0.44 -8.84 -0.12
N THR A 245 -0.75 -8.72 -0.68
CA THR A 245 -1.17 -7.64 -1.56
C THR A 245 -2.45 -7.03 -1.02
N GLY A 246 -2.46 -5.74 -0.75
CA GLY A 246 -3.64 -5.04 -0.25
C GLY A 246 -3.43 -3.54 -0.17
N ASN A 247 -4.39 -2.80 0.37
CA ASN A 247 -4.21 -1.37 0.66
C ASN A 247 -3.90 -1.11 2.13
N VAL A 248 -3.93 0.17 2.53
CA VAL A 248 -3.67 0.59 3.92
C VAL A 248 -4.66 0.05 4.94
N ALA A 249 -5.87 -0.37 4.52
CA ALA A 249 -6.90 -0.87 5.41
C ALA A 249 -6.46 -2.15 6.17
N ARG A 250 -5.48 -2.89 5.63
CA ARG A 250 -4.86 -4.04 6.30
C ARG A 250 -4.24 -3.72 7.67
N PHE A 251 -3.98 -2.44 7.97
CA PHE A 251 -3.43 -1.98 9.25
C PHE A 251 -4.51 -1.53 10.25
N ILE A 252 -5.79 -1.69 9.94
CA ILE A 252 -6.87 -1.38 10.87
C ILE A 252 -6.85 -2.40 12.00
N ASN A 253 -6.56 -1.93 13.20
CA ASN A 253 -6.55 -2.78 14.39
C ASN A 253 -7.99 -3.04 14.87
N HIS A 254 -8.25 -4.29 15.25
CA HIS A 254 -9.47 -4.63 15.99
C HIS A 254 -9.42 -4.01 17.40
N SER A 255 -10.47 -3.30 17.79
CA SER A 255 -10.61 -2.73 19.12
C SER A 255 -11.86 -3.30 19.78
N CYS A 256 -11.71 -4.31 20.64
CA CYS A 256 -12.81 -4.90 21.40
C CYS A 256 -13.52 -3.87 22.32
N ASP A 257 -12.82 -2.80 22.73
CA ASP A 257 -13.32 -1.86 23.74
C ASP A 257 -13.64 -0.46 23.20
N GLY A 258 -13.74 -0.28 21.88
CA GLY A 258 -13.99 1.02 21.25
C GLY A 258 -13.01 2.10 21.73
N GLY A 259 -11.77 2.06 21.21
CA GLY A 259 -10.60 2.76 21.75
C GLY A 259 -10.86 4.16 22.32
N SER A 260 -10.44 4.38 23.57
CA SER A 260 -10.57 5.62 24.33
C SER A 260 -9.41 6.62 24.13
N GLY A 261 -8.55 6.40 23.13
CA GLY A 261 -7.43 7.30 22.82
C GLY A 261 -7.86 8.48 21.95
N PRO A 262 -7.20 9.66 22.06
CA PRO A 262 -7.57 10.88 21.33
C PRO A 262 -7.43 10.79 19.79
N ARG A 263 -6.95 9.66 19.26
CA ARG A 263 -6.81 9.38 17.81
C ARG A 263 -7.41 8.02 17.40
N ALA A 264 -8.12 7.34 18.30
CA ALA A 264 -8.73 6.06 18.00
C ALA A 264 -10.05 6.27 17.25
N CYS A 265 -10.05 6.04 15.93
CA CYS A 265 -11.29 5.91 15.18
C CYS A 265 -11.77 4.46 15.30
N ASN A 266 -12.99 4.26 15.78
CA ASN A 266 -13.66 2.97 15.65
C ASN A 266 -14.06 2.84 14.18
N VAL A 267 -13.33 1.98 13.47
CA VAL A 267 -13.60 1.63 12.08
C VAL A 267 -14.67 0.55 12.05
N PHE A 268 -15.76 0.81 11.34
CA PHE A 268 -16.71 -0.21 10.95
C PHE A 268 -16.40 -0.70 9.54
N VAL A 269 -16.43 -2.00 9.35
CA VAL A 269 -16.47 -2.67 8.05
C VAL A 269 -17.95 -2.81 7.71
N ALA A 270 -18.50 -1.89 6.91
CA ALA A 270 -19.82 -2.08 6.33
C ALA A 270 -19.72 -3.05 5.16
N ALA A 271 -20.64 -4.00 5.09
CA ALA A 271 -20.65 -5.03 4.06
C ALA A 271 -21.36 -4.48 2.82
N LEU A 272 -20.60 -4.32 1.74
CA LEU A 272 -20.99 -4.54 0.32
C LEU A 272 -19.91 -4.06 -0.65
N VAL A 273 -19.17 -3.08 -0.19
CA VAL A 273 -17.76 -2.85 -0.45
C VAL A 273 -17.22 -2.79 0.98
N VAL A 274 -16.09 -3.37 1.37
CA VAL A 274 -15.65 -3.23 2.77
C VAL A 274 -15.26 -1.76 3.00
N LEU A 275 -16.26 -0.91 3.25
CA LEU A 275 -16.12 0.51 3.42
C LEU A 275 -15.80 0.69 4.88
N VAL A 276 -14.64 1.28 5.11
CA VAL A 276 -14.19 1.71 6.41
C VAL A 276 -14.90 3.03 6.69
N LEU A 277 -15.85 3.02 7.63
CA LEU A 277 -16.58 4.22 8.07
C LEU A 277 -16.20 4.60 9.49
N CYS A 278 -16.17 5.91 9.77
CA CYS A 278 -15.97 6.42 11.13
C CYS A 278 -17.26 6.31 11.95
N LEU A 279 -17.21 5.59 13.08
CA LEU A 279 -18.35 5.39 13.98
C LEU A 279 -18.54 6.49 15.04
N ARG A 280 -17.50 7.28 15.38
CA ARG A 280 -17.57 8.29 16.45
C ARG A 280 -16.83 9.57 16.07
N LYS A 281 -17.46 10.72 16.28
CA LYS A 281 -16.79 12.04 16.23
C LYS A 281 -15.71 12.09 17.33
N THR A 282 -14.46 12.33 16.98
CA THR A 282 -13.42 12.69 17.96
C THR A 282 -13.64 14.13 18.42
N LEU A 283 -14.32 14.32 19.55
CA LEU A 283 -14.30 15.56 20.31
C LEU A 283 -13.38 15.38 21.51
N LYS A 284 -12.37 16.24 21.63
CA LYS A 284 -11.97 16.88 22.88
C LYS A 284 -11.06 18.07 22.55
N SER A 285 -11.65 19.27 22.67
CA SER A 285 -10.95 20.54 22.91
C SER A 285 -10.13 20.46 24.19
#